data_AF-A0A524FWD0-F1
#
_entry.id   AF-A0A524FWD0-F1
#
_cell.length_a   1.000
_cell.length_b   1.000
_cell.length_c   1.000
_cell.angle_alpha   90.00
_cell.angle_beta   90.00
_cell.angle_gamma   90.00
#
_symmetry.space_group_name_H-M   'P 1'
#
loop_
_entity.id
_entity.type
_entity.pdbx_description
1 polymer ?
#
loop_
_entity_poly.entity_id
_entity_poly.type
_entity_poly.pdbx_seq_one_letter_code
_entity_poly.pdbx_strand_id
1 'polypeptide(L)' 'MKLVTLHIPEQYVEGLERLVENNLYPNRSDAIRIAIRDLLKRELWG' A
#
# COMPACT_ATOMS: atom_id res chain seq x y z
N MET A 1 -9.34 10.87 6.91
CA MET A 1 -8.10 10.47 6.22
C MET A 1 -7.40 11.73 5.74
N LYS A 2 -6.07 11.77 5.74
CA LYS A 2 -5.31 12.91 5.21
C LYS A 2 -4.71 12.51 3.85
N LEU A 3 -4.81 13.39 2.85
CA LEU A 3 -4.16 13.18 1.56
C LEU A 3 -2.64 13.29 1.74
N VAL A 4 -1.91 12.28 1.26
CA VAL A 4 -0.44 12.27 1.26
C VAL A 4 0.00 11.92 -0.15
N THR A 5 0.88 12.75 -0.72
CA THR A 5 1.52 12.49 -2.02
C THR A 5 2.93 11.99 -1.76
N LEU A 6 3.31 10.89 -2.40
CA LEU A 6 4.63 10.28 -2.29
C LEU A 6 5.12 9.87 -3.68
N HIS A 7 6.44 9.90 -3.87
CA HIS A 7 7.08 9.41 -5.09
C HIS A 7 7.66 8.03 -4.83
N ILE A 8 7.26 7.05 -5.62
CA ILE A 8 7.78 5.67 -5.57
C ILE A 8 8.17 5.21 -6.98
N PRO A 9 9.09 4.23 -7.08
CA PRO A 9 9.43 3.61 -8.36
C PRO A 9 8.19 3.04 -9.06
N GLU A 10 8.17 3.16 -10.39
CA GLU A 10 7.07 2.69 -11.25
C GLU A 10 6.78 1.21 -11.05
N GLN A 11 7.82 0.39 -10.84
CA GLN A 11 7.69 -1.04 -10.58
C GLN A 11 6.83 -1.36 -9.34
N TYR A 12 6.82 -0.49 -8.33
CA TYR A 12 5.97 -0.68 -7.14
C TYR A 12 4.53 -0.28 -7.41
N VAL A 13 4.31 0.73 -8.26
CA VAL A 13 2.97 1.11 -8.71
C VAL A 13 2.36 -0.02 -9.53
N GLU A 14 3.12 -0.59 -10.46
CA GLU A 14 2.69 -1.73 -11.27
C GLU A 14 2.38 -2.96 -10.39
N GLY A 15 3.22 -3.25 -9.39
CA GLY A 15 2.94 -4.31 -8.42
C GLY A 15 1.63 -4.08 -7.66
N LEU A 16 1.37 -2.83 -7.22
CA LEU A 16 0.12 -2.46 -6.56
C LEU A 16 -1.09 -2.57 -7.48
N GLU A 17 -0.96 -2.25 -8.77
CA GLU A 17 -2.03 -2.42 -9.76
C GLU A 17 -2.38 -3.87 -9.95
N ARG A 18 -1.39 -4.74 -10.14
CA ARG A 18 -1.61 -6.19 -10.25
C ARG A 18 -2.32 -6.75 -9.01
N LEU A 19 -2.00 -6.27 -7.82
CA LEU A 19 -2.69 -6.68 -6.59
C LEU A 19 -4.19 -6.31 -6.60
N VAL A 20 -4.52 -5.15 -7.16
CA VAL A 20 -5.92 -4.71 -7.30
C VAL A 20 -6.63 -5.48 -8.42
N GLU A 21 -5.98 -5.69 -9.56
CA GLU A 21 -6.52 -6.47 -10.69
C GLU A 21 -6.86 -7.91 -10.29
N ASN A 22 -6.03 -8.51 -9.44
CA ASN A 22 -6.26 -9.85 -8.89
C ASN A 22 -7.35 -9.88 -7.79
N ASN A 23 -8.08 -8.78 -7.56
CA ASN A 23 -9.11 -8.62 -6.53
C ASN A 23 -8.61 -8.90 -5.09
N LEU A 24 -7.30 -8.83 -4.84
CA LEU A 24 -6.74 -8.97 -3.48
C LEU A 24 -6.98 -7.71 -2.64
N TYR A 25 -7.04 -6.56 -3.30
CA TYR A 25 -7.32 -5.27 -2.68
C TYR A 25 -8.32 -4.48 -3.53
N PRO A 26 -9.23 -3.72 -2.91
CA PRO A 26 -10.23 -2.95 -3.64
C PRO A 26 -9.65 -1.76 -4.40
N ASN A 27 -8.51 -1.22 -3.96
CA ASN A 27 -7.81 -0.12 -4.64
C ASN A 27 -6.35 -0.01 -4.14
N ARG A 28 -5.53 0.74 -4.89
CA ARG A 28 -4.11 0.98 -4.58
C ARG A 28 -3.93 1.65 -3.21
N SER A 29 -4.78 2.61 -2.86
CA SER A 29 -4.71 3.35 -1.59
C SER A 29 -4.94 2.45 -0.37
N ASP A 30 -5.77 1.42 -0.49
CA ASP A 30 -6.03 0.46 0.57
C ASP A 30 -4.88 -0.54 0.72
N ALA A 31 -4.32 -1.03 -0.40
CA ALA A 31 -3.12 -1.85 -0.38
C ALA A 31 -1.95 -1.11 0.30
N ILE A 32 -1.72 0.16 -0.04
CA ILE A 32 -0.71 1.02 0.59
C ILE A 32 -0.98 1.18 2.09
N ARG A 33 -2.23 1.42 2.49
CA ARG A 33 -2.56 1.63 3.91
C ARG A 33 -2.37 0.36 4.73
N ILE A 34 -2.66 -0.80 4.16
CA ILE A 34 -2.41 -2.10 4.78
C ILE A 34 -0.90 -2.31 4.97
N ALA A 35 -0.10 -2.07 3.93
CA ALA A 35 1.35 -2.16 4.02
C ALA A 35 1.94 -1.24 5.10
N ILE A 36 1.49 0.02 5.17
CA ILE A 36 1.93 0.97 6.20
C ILE A 36 1.52 0.49 7.60
N ARG A 37 0.27 0.04 7.78
CA ARG A 37 -0.20 -0.44 9.08
C ARG A 37 0.60 -1.64 9.56
N ASP A 38 0.87 -2.60 8.68
CA ASP A 38 1.56 -3.83 9.03
C ASP A 38 3.04 -3.55 9.35
N LEU A 39 3.68 -2.61 8.63
CA LEU A 39 4.99 -2.07 8.98
C LEU A 39 5.00 -1.43 10.37
N LEU A 40 4.06 -0.52 10.65
CA LEU A 40 3.99 0.17 11.95
C LEU A 40 3.76 -0.81 13.10
N LYS A 41 2.88 -1.80 12.91
CA LYS A 41 2.66 -2.87 13.89
C LYS A 41 3.94 -3.63 14.19
N ARG A 42 4.72 -3.97 13.15
CA ARG A 42 5.97 -4.74 13.30
C ARG A 42 7.07 -3.95 14.01
N GLU A 43 7.24 -2.68 13.66
CA GLU A 43 8.40 -1.88 14.14
C GLU A 43 8.14 -1.15 15.45
N LEU A 44 6.89 -0.73 15.73
CA LEU A 44 6.58 0.07 16.92
C LEU A 44 5.92 -0.73 18.04
N TRP A 45 5.20 -1.79 17.70
CA TRP A 45 4.38 -2.56 18.64
C TRP A 45 4.72 -4.06 18.64
N GLY A 46 5.82 -4.43 17.97
CA GLY A 46 6.41 -5.77 17.96
C GLY A 46 7.34 -6.00 19.14
#